data_AF-A0A5K8AHX8-F1
#
_entry.id   AF-A0A5K8AHX8-F1
#
_cell.length_a   1.000
_cell.length_b   1.000
_cell.length_c   1.000
_cell.angle_alpha   90.00
_cell.angle_beta   90.00
_cell.angle_gamma   90.00
#
_symmetry.space_group_name_H-M   'P 1'
#
loop_
_entity.id
_entity.type
_entity.pdbx_description
1 polymer ?
#
loop_
_entity_poly.entity_id
_entity_poly.type
_entity_poly.pdbx_seq_one_letter_code
_entity_poly.pdbx_strand_id
1 'polypeptide(L)'
;MVEKIIEQCKQLRLKAVMLNLDQVIEHASTQNWPCLKTIEHLFDLELEQRRQNRIFLMFKRSNLLEKPTVDQFDFDHHSSRKKQKTKILNLLTLEFIRQKMDIILIGNPGVGNYVKHSLM
;
A
#
# COMPACT_ATOMS: atom_id res chain seq x y z
N MET A 1 -31.97 -11.96 5.09
CA MET A 1 -31.37 -11.47 3.82
C MET A 1 -29.86 -11.33 3.93
N VAL A 2 -29.33 -10.70 4.99
CA VAL A 2 -27.89 -10.55 5.24
C VAL A 2 -27.16 -11.91 5.31
N GLU A 3 -27.72 -12.90 5.99
CA GLU A 3 -27.13 -14.26 6.06
C GLU A 3 -26.91 -14.92 4.70
N LYS A 4 -27.83 -14.70 3.75
CA LYS A 4 -27.69 -15.21 2.37
C LYS A 4 -26.54 -14.52 1.65
N ILE A 5 -26.38 -13.21 1.85
CA ILE A 5 -25.26 -12.43 1.27
C ILE A 5 -23.94 -12.89 1.88
N ILE A 6 -23.88 -13.13 3.19
CA ILE A 6 -22.70 -13.66 3.87
C ILE A 6 -22.28 -15.01 3.28
N GLU A 7 -23.22 -15.93 3.07
CA GLU A 7 -22.91 -17.24 2.48
C GLU A 7 -22.42 -17.11 1.02
N GLN A 8 -23.01 -16.20 0.24
CA GLN A 8 -22.51 -15.88 -1.10
C GLN A 8 -21.09 -15.29 -1.06
N CYS A 9 -20.81 -14.36 -0.15
CA CYS A 9 -19.48 -13.80 0.06
C CYS A 9 -18.46 -14.88 0.44
N LYS A 10 -18.86 -15.86 1.26
CA LYS A 10 -18.02 -17.00 1.63
C LYS A 10 -17.66 -17.86 0.42
N GLN A 11 -18.64 -18.18 -0.45
CA GLN A 11 -18.39 -18.93 -1.69
C GLN A 11 -17.46 -18.17 -2.64
N LEU A 12 -17.62 -16.85 -2.74
CA LEU A 12 -16.79 -15.97 -3.57
C LEU A 12 -15.44 -15.57 -2.93
N ARG A 13 -15.18 -16.02 -1.70
CA ARG A 13 -13.98 -15.68 -0.91
C ARG A 13 -13.81 -14.16 -0.70
N LEU A 14 -14.92 -13.46 -0.46
CA LEU A 14 -14.99 -12.03 -0.16
C LEU A 14 -14.97 -11.82 1.37
N LYS A 15 -13.80 -12.06 1.98
CA LYS A 15 -13.67 -12.11 3.44
C LYS A 15 -13.87 -10.73 4.08
N ALA A 16 -13.32 -9.68 3.49
CA ALA A 16 -13.44 -8.33 4.05
C ALA A 16 -14.85 -7.78 3.86
N VAL A 17 -15.52 -8.06 2.73
CA VAL A 17 -16.95 -7.73 2.57
C VAL A 17 -17.77 -8.37 3.68
N MET A 18 -17.60 -9.68 3.89
CA MET A 18 -18.34 -10.43 4.91
C MET A 18 -18.16 -9.87 6.32
N LEU A 19 -16.93 -9.47 6.69
CA LEU A 19 -16.62 -8.95 8.02
C LEU A 19 -17.13 -7.53 8.27
N ASN A 20 -17.21 -6.71 7.22
CA ASN A 20 -17.56 -5.30 7.33
C ASN A 20 -18.98 -4.98 6.86
N LEU A 21 -19.75 -5.98 6.39
CA LEU A 21 -21.05 -5.79 5.75
C LEU A 21 -22.02 -5.01 6.64
N ASP A 22 -22.23 -5.47 7.88
CA ASP A 22 -23.18 -4.86 8.82
C ASP A 22 -22.78 -3.43 9.15
N GLN A 23 -21.50 -3.23 9.48
CA GLN A 23 -20.96 -1.91 9.83
C GLN A 23 -21.09 -0.92 8.66
N VAL A 24 -20.80 -1.35 7.43
CA VAL A 24 -20.88 -0.50 6.24
C VAL A 24 -22.33 -0.17 5.88
N ILE A 25 -23.28 -1.10 6.09
CA ILE A 25 -24.70 -0.82 5.88
C ILE A 25 -25.21 0.22 6.90
N GLU A 26 -24.83 0.09 8.18
CA GLU A 26 -25.16 1.09 9.21
C GLU A 26 -24.54 2.45 8.89
N HIS A 27 -23.27 2.49 8.49
CA HIS A 27 -22.61 3.72 8.06
C HIS A 27 -23.26 4.34 6.81
N ALA A 28 -23.64 3.52 5.83
CA ALA A 28 -24.33 3.98 4.64
C ALA A 28 -25.70 4.58 4.97
N SER A 29 -26.43 3.97 5.90
CA SER A 29 -27.73 4.48 6.36
C SER A 29 -27.58 5.81 7.11
N THR A 30 -26.60 5.92 8.00
CA THR A 30 -26.37 7.14 8.80
C THR A 30 -25.86 8.30 7.95
N GLN A 31 -25.06 8.02 6.92
CA GLN A 31 -24.48 9.01 6.02
C GLN A 31 -25.28 9.21 4.72
N ASN A 32 -26.48 8.59 4.60
CA ASN A 32 -27.32 8.61 3.39
C ASN A 32 -26.55 8.29 2.10
N TRP A 33 -25.72 7.26 2.11
CA TRP A 33 -24.99 6.85 0.91
C TRP A 33 -25.92 6.25 -0.14
N PRO A 34 -25.75 6.63 -1.43
CA PRO A 34 -26.36 5.89 -2.52
C PRO A 34 -25.91 4.43 -2.52
N CYS A 35 -26.79 3.50 -2.92
CA CYS A 35 -26.49 2.07 -2.97
C CYS A 35 -25.18 1.75 -3.71
N LEU A 36 -24.93 2.41 -4.85
CA LEU A 36 -23.70 2.25 -5.62
C LEU A 36 -22.45 2.59 -4.81
N LYS A 37 -22.49 3.66 -4.01
CA LYS A 37 -21.37 4.09 -3.16
C LYS A 37 -21.08 3.07 -2.06
N THR A 38 -22.13 2.49 -1.47
CA THR A 38 -21.99 1.41 -0.47
C THR A 38 -21.32 0.17 -1.06
N ILE A 39 -21.73 -0.23 -2.27
CA ILE A 39 -21.14 -1.38 -2.98
C ILE A 39 -19.68 -1.10 -3.34
N GLU A 40 -19.39 0.08 -3.89
CA GLU A 40 -18.04 0.52 -4.21
C GLU A 40 -17.14 0.44 -2.96
N HIS A 41 -17.60 1.00 -1.83
CA HIS A 41 -16.84 0.98 -0.59
C HIS A 41 -16.57 -0.45 -0.06
N LEU A 42 -17.54 -1.35 -0.14
CA LEU A 42 -17.35 -2.75 0.23
C LEU A 42 -16.27 -3.43 -0.63
N PHE A 43 -16.26 -3.16 -1.93
CA PHE A 43 -15.25 -3.71 -2.82
C PHE A 43 -13.88 -3.07 -2.63
N ASP A 44 -13.79 -1.79 -2.31
CA ASP A 44 -12.54 -1.14 -1.95
C ASP A 44 -11.91 -1.78 -0.71
N LEU A 45 -12.71 -2.07 0.32
CA LEU A 45 -12.24 -2.80 1.51
C LEU A 45 -11.69 -4.18 1.16
N GLU A 46 -12.35 -4.90 0.25
CA GLU A 46 -11.89 -6.22 -0.20
C GLU A 46 -10.59 -6.15 -1.02
N LEU A 47 -10.50 -5.21 -1.95
CA LEU A 47 -9.30 -4.99 -2.76
C LEU A 47 -8.11 -4.62 -1.86
N GLU A 48 -8.32 -3.75 -0.88
CA GLU A 48 -7.29 -3.33 0.05
C GLU A 48 -6.84 -4.49 0.94
N GLN A 49 -7.77 -5.28 1.49
CA GLN A 49 -7.43 -6.46 2.28
C GLN A 49 -6.63 -7.48 1.46
N ARG A 50 -6.98 -7.69 0.19
CA ARG A 50 -6.24 -8.59 -0.72
C ARG A 50 -4.84 -8.05 -1.01
N ARG A 51 -4.70 -6.75 -1.22
CA ARG A 51 -3.40 -6.07 -1.42
C ARG A 51 -2.51 -6.25 -0.19
N GLN A 52 -3.03 -6.00 1.01
CA GLN A 52 -2.30 -6.18 2.27
C GLN A 52 -1.88 -7.64 2.49
N ASN A 53 -2.78 -8.59 2.25
CA ASN A 53 -2.46 -10.02 2.36
C ASN A 53 -1.35 -10.44 1.39
N ARG A 54 -1.36 -9.91 0.16
CA ARG A 54 -0.30 -10.16 -0.83
C ARG A 54 1.03 -9.61 -0.33
N ILE A 55 1.08 -8.37 0.15
CA ILE A 55 2.30 -7.76 0.70
C ILE A 55 2.85 -8.59 1.87
N PHE A 56 1.98 -8.97 2.80
CA PHE A 56 2.34 -9.79 3.95
C PHE A 56 2.90 -11.16 3.54
N LEU A 57 2.28 -11.82 2.55
CA LEU A 57 2.75 -13.10 2.05
C LEU A 57 4.12 -12.98 1.37
N MET A 58 4.33 -11.94 0.56
CA MET A 58 5.62 -11.69 -0.09
C MET A 58 6.72 -11.42 0.93
N PHE A 59 6.42 -10.61 1.96
CA PHE A 59 7.36 -10.36 3.05
C PHE A 59 7.71 -11.64 3.83
N LYS A 60 6.71 -12.48 4.15
CA LYS A 60 6.96 -13.78 4.80
C LYS A 60 7.84 -14.70 3.96
N ARG A 61 7.75 -14.61 2.62
CA ARG A 61 8.53 -15.42 1.69
C ARG A 61 9.94 -14.87 1.44
N SER A 62 10.18 -13.58 1.65
CA SER A 62 11.46 -12.95 1.33
C SER A 62 12.56 -13.22 2.36
N ASN A 63 12.27 -13.92 3.46
CA ASN A 63 13.20 -14.16 4.58
C ASN A 63 13.83 -12.86 5.13
N LEU A 64 13.16 -11.73 4.96
CA LEU A 64 13.61 -10.45 5.48
C LEU A 64 13.31 -10.42 6.98
N LEU A 65 14.32 -10.10 7.79
CA LEU A 65 14.18 -9.96 9.24
C LEU A 65 13.45 -8.67 9.61
N GLU A 66 13.67 -7.64 8.81
CA GLU A 66 13.17 -6.29 9.07
C GLU A 66 12.29 -5.81 7.92
N LYS A 67 11.31 -4.98 8.27
CA LYS A 67 10.42 -4.31 7.32
C LYS A 67 10.70 -2.80 7.38
N PRO A 68 11.86 -2.34 6.88
CA PRO A 68 12.18 -0.92 6.91
C PRO A 68 11.15 -0.15 6.09
N THR A 69 10.49 0.81 6.72
CA THR A 69 9.60 1.77 6.04
C THR A 69 10.23 3.15 6.02
N VAL A 70 9.81 4.00 5.10
CA VAL A 70 10.30 5.40 5.08
C VAL A 70 9.96 6.14 6.37
N ASP A 71 8.85 5.77 7.02
CA ASP A 71 8.41 6.39 8.27
C ASP A 71 9.37 6.11 9.43
N GLN A 72 10.13 5.01 9.35
CA GLN A 72 11.18 4.65 10.32
C GLN A 72 12.53 5.30 9.99
N PHE A 73 12.66 5.94 8.82
CA PHE A 73 13.92 6.55 8.41
C PHE A 73 14.13 7.90 9.11
N ASP A 74 15.16 7.96 9.95
CA ASP A 74 15.56 9.19 10.62
C ASP A 74 16.26 10.16 9.65
N PHE A 75 15.48 11.13 9.17
CA PHE A 75 15.94 12.22 8.31
C PHE A 75 16.70 13.31 9.08
N ASP A 76 16.55 13.41 10.41
CA ASP A 76 17.20 14.42 11.23
C ASP A 76 18.59 13.96 11.73
N HIS A 77 18.89 12.66 11.65
CA HIS A 77 20.19 12.08 11.99
C HIS A 77 21.40 12.77 11.34
N HIS A 78 21.27 13.29 10.11
CA HIS A 78 22.36 13.98 9.43
C HIS A 78 21.85 15.06 8.48
N SER A 79 22.55 16.19 8.41
CA SER A 79 22.16 17.36 7.61
C SER A 79 21.95 17.04 6.12
N SER A 80 22.70 16.10 5.55
CA SER A 80 22.51 15.65 4.16
C SER A 80 21.18 14.95 3.93
N ARG A 81 20.71 14.11 4.88
CA ARG A 81 19.42 13.40 4.79
C ARG A 81 18.27 14.39 4.81
N LYS A 82 18.33 15.34 5.74
CA LYS A 82 17.34 16.42 5.84
C LYS A 82 17.24 17.25 4.55
N LYS A 83 18.38 17.62 3.97
CA LYS A 83 18.44 18.34 2.69
C LYS A 83 17.86 17.54 1.52
N GLN A 84 18.00 16.22 1.53
CA GLN A 84 17.53 15.34 0.46
C GLN A 84 16.13 14.75 0.70
N LYS A 85 15.51 14.99 1.87
CA LYS A 85 14.22 14.40 2.27
C LYS A 85 13.16 14.49 1.19
N THR A 86 12.92 15.68 0.64
CA THR A 86 11.90 15.88 -0.41
C THR A 86 12.20 15.05 -1.66
N LYS A 87 13.47 14.98 -2.08
CA LYS A 87 13.86 14.16 -3.24
C LYS A 87 13.61 12.68 -2.97
N ILE A 88 14.00 12.19 -1.79
CA ILE A 88 13.80 10.80 -1.38
C ILE A 88 12.30 10.46 -1.33
N LEU A 89 11.47 11.32 -0.74
CA LEU A 89 10.02 11.12 -0.68
C LEU A 89 9.38 11.15 -2.08
N ASN A 90 9.86 12.00 -2.98
CA ASN A 90 9.40 12.03 -4.36
C ASN A 90 9.72 10.73 -5.11
N LEU A 91 10.76 9.98 -4.74
CA LEU A 91 11.01 8.67 -5.35
C LEU A 91 9.91 7.66 -5.01
N LEU A 92 9.26 7.80 -3.85
CA LEU A 92 8.20 6.90 -3.41
C LEU A 92 6.89 7.07 -4.19
N THR A 93 6.71 8.22 -4.86
CA THR A 93 5.53 8.45 -5.71
C THR A 93 5.62 7.70 -7.04
N LEU A 94 6.81 7.21 -7.40
CA LEU A 94 7.13 6.57 -8.67
C LEU A 94 6.84 7.45 -9.90
N GLU A 95 6.70 8.77 -9.73
CA GLU A 95 6.43 9.71 -10.84
C GLU A 95 7.51 9.70 -11.90
N PHE A 96 8.76 9.44 -11.51
CA PHE A 96 9.87 9.33 -12.45
C PHE A 96 9.65 8.25 -13.52
N ILE A 97 8.91 7.17 -13.20
CA ILE A 97 8.56 6.12 -14.17
C ILE A 97 7.60 6.69 -15.22
N ARG A 98 6.55 7.39 -14.76
CA ARG A 98 5.57 8.03 -15.66
C ARG A 98 6.23 9.07 -16.56
N GLN A 99 7.17 9.82 -16.02
CA GLN A 99 7.89 10.88 -16.71
C GLN A 99 9.09 10.38 -17.52
N LYS A 100 9.37 9.07 -17.51
CA LYS A 100 10.55 8.46 -18.16
C LYS A 100 11.86 9.17 -17.77
N MET A 101 12.00 9.48 -16.49
CA MET A 101 13.18 10.14 -15.94
C MET A 101 14.15 9.11 -15.34
N ASP A 102 15.42 9.29 -15.64
CA ASP A 102 16.49 8.48 -15.08
C ASP A 102 16.85 8.93 -13.67
N ILE A 103 17.09 7.96 -12.78
CA ILE A 103 17.56 8.23 -11.41
C ILE A 103 18.99 7.75 -11.26
N ILE A 104 19.86 8.65 -10.79
CA ILE A 104 21.24 8.34 -10.44
C ILE A 104 21.39 8.40 -8.92
N LEU A 105 21.77 7.27 -8.30
CA LEU A 105 22.08 7.17 -6.88
C LEU A 105 23.61 7.17 -6.70
N ILE A 106 24.14 8.14 -5.93
CA ILE A 106 25.59 8.31 -5.71
C ILE A 106 25.87 8.28 -4.21
N GLY A 107 26.88 7.50 -3.80
CA GLY A 107 27.45 7.58 -2.45
C GLY A 107 28.67 6.68 -2.28
N ASN A 108 29.23 6.72 -1.08
CA ASN A 108 30.47 6.03 -0.74
C ASN A 108 30.35 4.51 -0.88
N PRO A 109 31.46 3.79 -1.14
CA PRO A 109 31.45 2.34 -1.12
C PRO A 109 30.93 1.76 0.20
N GLY A 110 30.23 0.62 0.13
CA GLY A 110 29.70 -0.08 1.31
C GLY A 110 28.35 0.41 1.86
N VAL A 111 27.72 1.43 1.28
CA VAL A 111 26.41 1.95 1.77
C VAL A 111 25.18 1.36 1.08
N GLY A 112 25.37 0.31 0.26
CA GLY A 112 24.26 -0.33 -0.48
C GLY A 112 23.83 0.40 -1.76
N ASN A 113 24.55 1.44 -2.20
CA ASN A 113 24.26 2.19 -3.44
C ASN A 113 24.63 1.45 -4.75
N TYR A 114 24.83 0.13 -4.72
CA TYR A 114 25.36 -0.61 -5.87
C TYR A 114 24.28 -1.35 -6.64
N VAL A 115 23.72 -0.68 -7.64
CA VAL A 115 23.65 -1.18 -9.03
C VAL A 115 23.79 0.04 -9.94
N LYS A 116 24.92 0.14 -10.67
CA LYS A 116 25.02 1.02 -11.84
C LYS A 116 24.18 0.41 -12.97
N HIS A 117 22.87 0.57 -12.93
CA HIS A 117 22.04 0.38 -14.11
C HIS A 117 21.44 1.74 -14.44
N SER A 118 22.04 2.39 -15.43
CA SER A 118 21.30 3.26 -16.32
C SER A 118 20.14 2.41 -16.84
N LEU A 119 18.94 2.64 -16.31
CA LEU A 119 17.74 2.26 -17.05
C LEU A 119 17.72 3.21 -18.23
N MET A 120 18.22 2.74 -19.36
CA MET A 120 18.03 3.38 -20.66
C MET A 120 16.57 3.20 -21.10
#